data_AF-A0AAD4NG09-F1
#
_entry.id   AF-A0AAD4NG09-F1
#
_cell.length_a   1.000
_cell.length_b   1.000
_cell.length_c   1.000
_cell.angle_alpha   90.00
_cell.angle_beta   90.00
_cell.angle_gamma   90.00
#
_symmetry.space_group_name_H-M   'P 1'
#
loop_
_entity.id
_entity.type
_entity.pdbx_description
1 polymer ?
#
loop_
_entity_poly.entity_id
_entity_poly.type
_entity_poly.pdbx_seq_one_letter_code
_entity_poly.pdbx_strand_id
1 'polypeptide(L)'
;MKQKYYEQNANIKVFIKDRLYPRSDAKISVFDSAVQGGDAVWEGLRIYDGKIFSFDEHIERLQNSAKILAFTDIPSREFILNAIKQTLQANNFFNDAHIRLTLTRGEKITSGMDPRLNQSGSCLIVLAEYKPPVYDNVAGVKLITSHIRRNSPMHLDSKVHHNNMLNNILAKIEANYCGADDAIMLDNLGFVAETNACNIFLVNDNCLYTPHADACLPGITRNNVIKLARELGIPVIERNISIGEFYTANEVFTTGTMGELTPVKEIDGRIIENKQRSDVRAKLSEIYRKLTETTGEPVIADVVQYSNSSEIELREWLLSEISDADVLYCRGPLSVDKELINAGHQLKAIVTISVGFENIDVEECKRKGVKLGYAGDILTEATAEMCLAVLLTTSRRILEAVNIASHSLPTCEFYGKGVANSIVGFFGLGRIGESIARKIEPFRPAKIIYHNRRPKDCSYEYVSFDELVSQSDFLIISVKAEKESYGKFDKSVFSQMKRDSVLVNISRGKIVHTMDLYDALKNNIIGAAGLDVVDPEPLPLDHLLYTLKNCVITPHIGSANYISRRRMLQLGEENVVNAVLGTEMTSPLNV
;
A
#
# COMPACT_ATOMS: atom_id res chain seq x y z
N MET A 1 -1.82 -20.08 -32.22
CA MET A 1 -1.49 -20.06 -30.77
C MET A 1 -2.13 -18.83 -30.14
N LYS A 2 -3.08 -18.99 -29.20
CA LYS A 2 -3.81 -17.87 -28.57
C LYS A 2 -3.04 -17.23 -27.39
N GLN A 3 -2.17 -17.99 -26.73
CA GLN A 3 -1.33 -17.47 -25.66
C GLN A 3 -0.16 -16.65 -26.22
N LYS A 4 0.09 -15.47 -25.63
CA LYS A 4 1.17 -14.55 -26.01
C LYS A 4 2.12 -14.35 -24.83
N TYR A 5 3.39 -14.14 -25.15
CA TYR A 5 4.37 -13.64 -24.18
C TYR A 5 4.19 -12.13 -24.01
N TYR A 6 4.37 -11.64 -22.77
CA TYR A 6 4.28 -10.24 -22.39
C TYR A 6 5.59 -9.80 -21.77
N GLU A 7 6.15 -8.66 -22.20
CA GLU A 7 7.44 -8.16 -21.71
C GLU A 7 7.42 -7.81 -20.22
N GLN A 8 6.26 -7.45 -19.68
CA GLN A 8 6.05 -7.24 -18.24
C GLN A 8 6.47 -8.46 -17.42
N ASN A 9 6.41 -9.66 -18.01
CA ASN A 9 6.75 -10.90 -17.32
C ASN A 9 8.26 -11.19 -17.33
N ALA A 10 9.11 -10.38 -17.98
CA ALA A 10 10.53 -10.66 -18.14
C ALA A 10 11.30 -10.69 -16.81
N ASN A 11 10.98 -9.77 -15.90
CA ASN A 11 11.72 -9.54 -14.65
C ASN A 11 10.90 -9.82 -13.39
N ILE A 12 9.89 -10.69 -13.50
CA ILE A 12 9.03 -11.05 -12.36
C ILE A 12 9.83 -11.80 -11.30
N LYS A 13 9.33 -11.73 -10.07
CA LYS A 13 9.74 -12.54 -8.94
C LYS A 13 8.70 -13.63 -8.68
N VAL A 14 9.16 -14.81 -8.29
CA VAL A 14 8.36 -16.01 -8.03
C VAL A 14 8.62 -16.45 -6.60
N PHE A 15 7.56 -16.67 -5.81
CA PHE A 15 7.72 -17.22 -4.46
C PHE A 15 7.91 -18.73 -4.56
N ILE A 16 8.97 -19.26 -3.95
CA ILE A 16 9.26 -20.69 -3.89
C ILE A 16 9.62 -21.04 -2.45
N LYS A 17 8.82 -21.92 -1.85
CA LYS A 17 8.92 -22.44 -0.48
C LYS A 17 8.80 -21.38 0.61
N ASP A 18 9.78 -20.50 0.71
CA ASP A 18 9.97 -19.57 1.83
C ASP A 18 10.28 -18.13 1.41
N ARG A 19 10.65 -17.88 0.14
CA ARG A 19 11.04 -16.54 -0.33
C ARG A 19 10.83 -16.33 -1.83
N LEU A 20 11.02 -15.08 -2.24
CA LEU A 20 10.96 -14.64 -3.63
C LEU A 20 12.30 -14.82 -4.34
N TYR A 21 12.24 -15.32 -5.58
CA TYR A 21 13.37 -15.46 -6.49
C TYR A 21 13.11 -14.70 -7.79
N PRO A 22 14.13 -14.05 -8.39
CA PRO A 22 14.03 -13.54 -9.77
C PRO A 22 13.67 -14.67 -10.76
N ARG A 23 12.93 -14.36 -11.83
CA ARG A 23 12.52 -15.33 -12.87
C ARG A 23 13.67 -16.21 -13.39
N SER A 24 14.87 -15.66 -13.53
CA SER A 24 16.07 -16.40 -13.99
C SER A 24 16.55 -17.48 -13.00
N ASP A 25 16.26 -17.29 -11.72
CA ASP A 25 16.74 -18.13 -10.61
C ASP A 25 15.63 -18.97 -9.98
N ALA A 26 14.37 -18.71 -10.35
CA ALA A 26 13.19 -19.45 -9.91
C ALA A 26 13.22 -20.90 -10.42
N LYS A 27 13.80 -21.80 -9.61
CA LYS A 27 14.04 -23.22 -9.93
C LYS A 27 13.66 -24.10 -8.75
N ILE A 28 13.24 -25.32 -9.03
CA ILE A 28 13.08 -26.40 -8.03
C ILE A 28 14.13 -27.48 -8.28
N SER A 29 14.45 -28.24 -7.24
CA SER A 29 15.40 -29.35 -7.31
C SER A 29 14.91 -30.45 -8.26
N VAL A 30 15.85 -31.11 -8.94
CA VAL A 30 15.56 -32.34 -9.71
C VAL A 30 15.11 -33.50 -8.81
N PHE A 31 15.30 -33.37 -7.49
CA PHE A 31 14.79 -34.29 -6.48
C PHE A 31 13.38 -33.93 -5.97
N ASP A 32 12.78 -32.83 -6.46
CA ASP A 32 11.39 -32.50 -6.13
C ASP A 32 10.41 -33.55 -6.71
N SER A 33 9.37 -33.86 -5.94
CA SER A 33 8.36 -34.86 -6.30
C SER A 33 7.62 -34.54 -7.59
N ALA A 34 7.44 -33.25 -7.91
CA ALA A 34 6.82 -32.82 -9.16
C ALA A 34 7.67 -33.20 -10.38
N VAL A 35 9.00 -33.11 -10.28
CA VAL A 35 9.93 -33.41 -11.38
C VAL A 35 10.01 -34.92 -11.62
N GLN A 36 10.10 -35.72 -10.57
CA GLN A 36 10.31 -37.16 -10.71
C GLN A 36 9.05 -37.95 -11.09
N GLY A 37 7.86 -37.47 -10.69
CA GLY A 37 6.63 -38.25 -10.87
C GLY A 37 5.33 -37.45 -10.92
N GLY A 38 5.39 -36.12 -11.09
CA GLY A 38 4.18 -35.29 -11.16
C GLY A 38 3.38 -35.24 -9.85
N ASP A 39 3.97 -35.62 -8.72
CA ASP A 39 3.35 -35.65 -7.39
C ASP A 39 3.26 -34.24 -6.80
N ALA A 40 2.27 -33.51 -7.31
CA ALA A 40 1.95 -32.13 -6.97
C ALA A 40 0.49 -31.80 -7.34
N VAL A 41 -0.07 -30.82 -6.65
CA VAL A 41 -1.39 -30.22 -6.93
C VAL A 41 -1.24 -28.75 -7.29
N TRP A 42 -2.24 -28.18 -7.96
CA TRP A 42 -2.18 -26.77 -8.36
C TRP A 42 -3.54 -26.10 -8.42
N GLU A 43 -3.54 -24.78 -8.49
CA GLU A 43 -4.70 -23.92 -8.71
C GLU A 43 -4.37 -22.78 -9.66
N GLY A 44 -5.38 -22.32 -10.40
CA GLY A 44 -5.33 -21.13 -11.24
C GLY A 44 -6.17 -20.03 -10.63
N LEU A 45 -5.54 -18.95 -10.16
CA LEU A 45 -6.22 -17.80 -9.55
C LEU A 45 -6.19 -16.61 -10.51
N ARG A 46 -7.22 -15.76 -10.43
CA ARG A 46 -7.28 -14.49 -11.16
C ARG A 46 -7.38 -13.32 -10.19
N ILE A 47 -6.70 -12.23 -10.54
CA ILE A 47 -6.80 -10.95 -9.86
C ILE A 47 -7.69 -10.01 -10.66
N TYR A 48 -8.72 -9.49 -10.01
CA TYR A 48 -9.58 -8.42 -10.50
C TYR A 48 -9.49 -7.26 -9.52
N ASP A 49 -9.06 -6.09 -9.98
CA ASP A 49 -9.03 -4.86 -9.18
C ASP A 49 -8.47 -5.04 -7.75
N GLY A 50 -7.29 -5.66 -7.66
CA GLY A 50 -6.61 -5.90 -6.39
C GLY A 50 -7.26 -6.96 -5.49
N LYS A 51 -8.15 -7.80 -6.02
CA LYS A 51 -8.81 -8.90 -5.29
C LYS A 51 -8.60 -10.24 -5.98
N ILE A 52 -8.38 -11.30 -5.19
CA ILE A 52 -8.34 -12.68 -5.68
C ILE A 52 -9.77 -13.22 -5.71
N PHE A 53 -10.29 -13.50 -6.90
CA PHE A 53 -11.66 -14.00 -7.04
C PHE A 53 -11.80 -15.46 -6.56
N SER A 54 -12.85 -15.76 -5.79
CA SER A 54 -13.14 -17.10 -5.21
C SER A 54 -11.94 -17.73 -4.47
N PHE A 55 -11.19 -16.92 -3.71
CA PHE A 55 -9.94 -17.35 -3.07
C PHE A 55 -10.14 -18.57 -2.16
N ASP A 56 -11.15 -18.53 -1.29
CA ASP A 56 -11.38 -19.59 -0.30
C ASP A 56 -11.74 -20.92 -0.97
N GLU A 57 -12.57 -20.89 -2.02
CA GLU A 57 -12.90 -22.10 -2.78
C GLU A 57 -11.68 -22.71 -3.47
N HIS A 58 -10.78 -21.86 -4.00
CA HIS A 58 -9.53 -22.32 -4.60
C HIS A 58 -8.60 -22.95 -3.55
N ILE A 59 -8.42 -22.30 -2.40
CA ILE A 59 -7.54 -22.82 -1.35
C ILE A 59 -8.09 -24.12 -0.75
N GLU A 60 -9.40 -24.18 -0.50
CA GLU A 60 -10.06 -25.40 -0.04
C GLU A 60 -9.83 -26.56 -1.01
N ARG A 61 -9.99 -26.33 -2.33
CA ARG A 61 -9.77 -27.38 -3.34
C ARG A 61 -8.30 -27.81 -3.44
N LEU A 62 -7.35 -26.87 -3.33
CA LEU A 62 -5.92 -27.20 -3.28
C LEU A 62 -5.60 -28.10 -2.08
N GLN A 63 -6.09 -27.73 -0.89
CA GLN A 63 -5.86 -28.47 0.35
C GLN A 63 -6.55 -29.83 0.33
N ASN A 64 -7.77 -29.92 -0.19
CA ASN A 64 -8.48 -31.19 -0.38
C ASN A 64 -7.74 -32.10 -1.36
N SER A 65 -7.23 -31.56 -2.47
CA SER A 65 -6.41 -32.31 -3.43
C SER A 65 -5.12 -32.84 -2.79
N ALA A 66 -4.42 -32.00 -2.01
CA ALA A 66 -3.22 -32.41 -1.27
C ALA A 66 -3.53 -33.48 -0.20
N LYS A 67 -4.68 -33.36 0.47
CA LYS A 67 -5.16 -34.34 1.46
C LYS A 67 -5.47 -35.69 0.81
N ILE A 68 -6.08 -35.72 -0.37
CA ILE A 68 -6.31 -36.97 -1.14
C ILE A 68 -4.98 -37.65 -1.46
N LEU A 69 -3.94 -36.87 -1.79
CA LEU A 69 -2.59 -37.37 -2.01
C LEU A 69 -1.80 -37.61 -0.70
N ALA A 70 -2.42 -37.52 0.47
CA ALA A 70 -1.81 -37.75 1.78
C ALA A 70 -0.56 -36.87 2.06
N PHE A 71 -0.61 -35.58 1.70
CA PHE A 71 0.41 -34.62 2.11
C PHE A 71 0.34 -34.43 3.63
N THR A 72 1.47 -34.51 4.32
CA THR A 72 1.53 -34.36 5.80
C THR A 72 1.70 -32.91 6.25
N ASP A 73 2.20 -32.06 5.36
CA ASP A 73 2.56 -30.67 5.62
C ASP A 73 1.86 -29.77 4.59
N ILE A 74 0.56 -29.55 4.79
CA ILE A 74 -0.26 -28.71 3.91
C ILE A 74 -0.28 -27.28 4.47
N PRO A 75 0.16 -26.25 3.71
CA PRO A 75 0.23 -24.89 4.22
C PRO A 75 -1.15 -24.32 4.55
N SER A 76 -1.19 -23.44 5.56
CA SER A 76 -2.42 -22.76 5.98
C SER A 76 -2.89 -21.75 4.94
N ARG A 77 -4.18 -21.40 5.01
CA ARG A 77 -4.78 -20.31 4.20
C ARG A 77 -3.98 -19.02 4.32
N GLU A 78 -3.64 -18.62 5.54
CA GLU A 78 -2.90 -17.39 5.83
C GLU A 78 -1.50 -17.40 5.22
N PHE A 79 -0.79 -18.52 5.32
CA PHE A 79 0.53 -18.65 4.71
C PHE A 79 0.46 -18.51 3.19
N ILE A 80 -0.50 -19.18 2.55
CA ILE A 80 -0.71 -19.10 1.10
C ILE A 80 -1.06 -17.66 0.69
N LEU A 81 -1.98 -17.01 1.40
CA LEU A 81 -2.38 -15.63 1.13
C LEU A 81 -1.19 -14.67 1.24
N ASN A 82 -0.36 -14.81 2.27
CA ASN A 82 0.82 -13.98 2.47
C ASN A 82 1.86 -14.19 1.37
N ALA A 83 2.11 -15.44 0.94
CA ALA A 83 2.99 -15.73 -0.18
C ALA A 83 2.49 -15.11 -1.50
N ILE A 84 1.17 -15.14 -1.73
CA ILE A 84 0.53 -14.47 -2.87
C ILE A 84 0.71 -12.95 -2.78
N LYS A 85 0.39 -12.32 -1.64
CA LYS A 85 0.53 -10.88 -1.43
C LYS A 85 1.97 -10.42 -1.69
N GLN A 86 2.97 -11.12 -1.12
CA GLN A 86 4.39 -10.83 -1.36
C GLN A 86 4.74 -10.91 -2.85
N THR A 87 4.25 -11.92 -3.56
CA THR A 87 4.52 -12.12 -4.99
C THR A 87 3.91 -11.02 -5.84
N LEU A 88 2.64 -10.66 -5.59
CA LEU A 88 1.94 -9.62 -6.36
C LEU A 88 2.56 -8.24 -6.12
N GLN A 89 2.88 -7.92 -4.87
CA GLN A 89 3.55 -6.67 -4.49
C GLN A 89 4.93 -6.55 -5.15
N ALA A 90 5.72 -7.61 -5.10
CA ALA A 90 7.05 -7.65 -5.73
C ALA A 90 7.02 -7.42 -7.25
N ASN A 91 5.89 -7.72 -7.89
CA ASN A 91 5.72 -7.62 -9.34
C ASN A 91 4.84 -6.42 -9.78
N ASN A 92 4.24 -5.69 -8.84
CA ASN A 92 3.23 -4.65 -9.12
C ASN A 92 2.05 -5.16 -9.97
N PHE A 93 1.62 -6.39 -9.73
CA PHE A 93 0.54 -7.03 -10.48
C PHE A 93 -0.74 -7.06 -9.64
N PHE A 94 -1.57 -6.04 -9.80
CA PHE A 94 -2.83 -5.91 -9.06
C PHE A 94 -4.08 -5.95 -9.95
N ASN A 95 -3.89 -6.04 -11.26
CA ASN A 95 -4.98 -6.28 -12.21
C ASN A 95 -4.47 -7.08 -13.40
N ASP A 96 -5.37 -7.79 -14.08
CA ASP A 96 -5.05 -8.65 -15.23
C ASP A 96 -3.93 -9.67 -14.96
N ALA A 97 -3.81 -10.12 -13.72
CA ALA A 97 -2.82 -11.11 -13.32
C ALA A 97 -3.46 -12.49 -13.22
N HIS A 98 -2.71 -13.51 -13.63
CA HIS A 98 -3.04 -14.91 -13.38
C HIS A 98 -1.93 -15.54 -12.53
N ILE A 99 -2.35 -16.25 -11.48
CA ILE A 99 -1.44 -16.97 -10.59
C ILE A 99 -1.58 -18.45 -10.87
N ARG A 100 -0.48 -19.10 -11.23
CA ARG A 100 -0.33 -20.55 -11.14
C ARG A 100 0.21 -20.88 -9.75
N LEU A 101 -0.68 -21.27 -8.84
CA LEU A 101 -0.34 -21.70 -7.49
C LEU A 101 -0.07 -23.21 -7.52
N THR A 102 1.14 -23.66 -7.20
CA THR A 102 1.50 -25.08 -7.22
C THR A 102 1.99 -25.50 -5.84
N LEU A 103 1.59 -26.68 -5.38
CA LEU A 103 2.07 -27.30 -4.15
C LEU A 103 2.64 -28.68 -4.48
N THR A 104 3.96 -28.83 -4.34
CA THR A 104 4.64 -30.14 -4.47
C THR A 104 4.79 -30.79 -3.09
N ARG A 105 4.97 -32.11 -3.03
CA ARG A 105 5.32 -32.80 -1.77
C ARG A 105 6.76 -32.46 -1.31
N GLY A 106 7.51 -31.72 -2.14
CA GLY A 106 8.84 -31.22 -1.86
C GLY A 106 9.96 -32.14 -2.34
N GLU A 107 11.15 -31.88 -1.82
CA GLU A 107 12.37 -32.61 -2.20
C GLU A 107 12.47 -33.96 -1.50
N LYS A 108 12.94 -34.95 -2.26
CA LYS A 108 13.23 -36.29 -1.78
C LYS A 108 14.68 -36.44 -1.36
N ILE A 109 14.93 -37.27 -0.35
CA ILE A 109 16.29 -37.64 0.06
C ILE A 109 17.02 -38.53 -0.97
N THR A 110 16.27 -39.21 -1.84
CA THR A 110 16.78 -40.00 -2.98
C THR A 110 15.66 -40.23 -4.00
N SER A 111 16.00 -40.67 -5.21
CA SER A 111 15.00 -40.97 -6.24
C SER A 111 14.17 -42.21 -5.87
N GLY A 112 12.86 -42.15 -6.08
CA GLY A 112 11.94 -43.25 -5.82
C GLY A 112 10.48 -42.81 -5.80
N MET A 113 9.56 -43.78 -5.80
CA MET A 113 8.10 -43.52 -5.81
C MET A 113 7.48 -43.45 -4.40
N ASP A 114 8.21 -43.85 -3.36
CA ASP A 114 7.70 -43.84 -1.98
C ASP A 114 7.60 -42.41 -1.45
N PRO A 115 6.39 -41.92 -1.07
CA PRO A 115 6.21 -40.56 -0.58
C PRO A 115 6.92 -40.29 0.76
N ARG A 116 7.35 -41.34 1.50
CA ARG A 116 8.15 -41.17 2.73
C ARG A 116 9.57 -40.67 2.47
N LEU A 117 10.01 -40.66 1.21
CA LEU A 117 11.27 -40.06 0.80
C LEU A 117 11.22 -38.52 0.86
N ASN A 118 10.02 -37.93 0.85
CA ASN A 118 9.79 -36.49 0.97
C ASN A 118 9.89 -36.06 2.44
N GLN A 119 11.10 -35.69 2.87
CA GLN A 119 11.36 -35.30 4.27
C GLN A 119 11.56 -33.78 4.42
N SER A 120 11.60 -33.04 3.31
CA SER A 120 11.93 -31.60 3.27
C SER A 120 10.73 -30.66 3.47
N GLY A 121 9.54 -31.20 3.77
CA GLY A 121 8.27 -30.46 3.79
C GLY A 121 7.74 -30.18 2.39
N SER A 122 6.50 -29.69 2.29
CA SER A 122 5.91 -29.33 0.99
C SER A 122 6.57 -28.07 0.41
N CYS A 123 6.46 -27.88 -0.91
CA CYS A 123 6.98 -26.70 -1.59
C CYS A 123 5.84 -25.94 -2.26
N LEU A 124 5.47 -24.80 -1.69
CA LEU A 124 4.53 -23.85 -2.30
C LEU A 124 5.26 -22.99 -3.33
N ILE A 125 4.71 -22.92 -4.53
CA ILE A 125 5.21 -22.12 -5.65
C ILE A 125 4.10 -21.17 -6.08
N VAL A 126 4.38 -19.86 -6.06
CA VAL A 126 3.47 -18.81 -6.51
C VAL A 126 4.07 -18.14 -7.75
N LEU A 127 3.57 -18.51 -8.92
CA LEU A 127 3.93 -17.89 -10.20
C LEU A 127 2.82 -16.94 -10.65
N ALA A 128 3.01 -15.64 -10.46
CA ALA A 128 2.09 -14.61 -10.93
C ALA A 128 2.62 -13.96 -12.22
N GLU A 129 1.82 -13.97 -13.27
CA GLU A 129 2.13 -13.33 -14.55
C GLU A 129 1.04 -12.31 -14.91
N TYR A 130 1.45 -11.19 -15.52
CA TYR A 130 0.54 -10.33 -16.27
C TYR A 130 0.00 -11.15 -17.44
N LYS A 131 -1.31 -11.36 -17.43
CA LYS A 131 -2.01 -12.24 -18.35
C LYS A 131 -3.48 -11.81 -18.46
N PRO A 132 -3.79 -10.87 -19.39
CA PRO A 132 -5.17 -10.51 -19.67
C PRO A 132 -5.96 -11.72 -20.20
N PRO A 133 -7.31 -11.65 -20.25
CA PRO A 133 -8.14 -12.75 -20.74
C PRO A 133 -7.66 -13.28 -22.10
N VAL A 134 -7.54 -14.61 -22.21
CA VAL A 134 -6.90 -15.26 -23.37
C VAL A 134 -7.86 -15.44 -24.54
N TYR A 135 -9.16 -15.54 -24.26
CA TYR A 135 -10.18 -15.79 -25.26
C TYR A 135 -10.97 -14.54 -25.56
N ASP A 136 -11.19 -14.32 -26.86
CA ASP A 136 -12.11 -13.30 -27.32
C ASP A 136 -13.54 -13.85 -27.19
N ASN A 137 -14.28 -13.35 -26.20
CA ASN A 137 -15.66 -13.76 -25.93
C ASN A 137 -16.66 -13.27 -27.02
N VAL A 138 -16.20 -12.51 -28.02
CA VAL A 138 -16.96 -12.19 -29.24
C VAL A 138 -16.71 -13.25 -30.31
N ALA A 139 -15.44 -13.50 -30.66
CA ALA A 139 -15.08 -14.46 -31.71
C ALA A 139 -15.35 -15.91 -31.30
N GLY A 140 -15.25 -16.23 -30.01
CA GLY A 140 -15.41 -17.57 -29.47
C GLY A 140 -14.30 -18.53 -29.86
N VAL A 141 -14.53 -19.82 -29.60
CA VAL A 141 -13.57 -20.90 -29.83
C VAL A 141 -14.13 -21.98 -30.77
N LYS A 142 -13.22 -22.65 -31.47
CA LYS A 142 -13.47 -23.87 -32.24
C LYS A 142 -12.99 -25.09 -31.48
N LEU A 143 -13.81 -26.13 -31.41
CA LEU A 143 -13.48 -27.36 -30.71
C LEU A 143 -13.44 -28.56 -31.65
N ILE A 144 -12.66 -29.57 -31.29
CA ILE A 144 -12.76 -30.93 -31.85
C ILE A 144 -13.01 -31.94 -30.74
N THR A 145 -13.59 -33.08 -31.06
CA THR A 145 -13.69 -34.21 -30.15
C THR A 145 -12.40 -35.02 -30.22
N SER A 146 -11.70 -35.13 -29.09
CA SER A 146 -10.47 -35.93 -29.01
C SER A 146 -10.76 -37.41 -28.84
N HIS A 147 -9.86 -38.25 -29.38
CA HIS A 147 -9.88 -39.68 -29.09
C HIS A 147 -9.37 -40.00 -27.67
N ILE A 148 -8.59 -39.11 -27.06
CA ILE A 148 -8.10 -39.25 -25.70
C ILE A 148 -9.27 -39.12 -24.73
N ARG A 149 -9.47 -40.16 -23.91
CA ARG A 149 -10.52 -40.18 -22.88
C ARG A 149 -10.06 -39.47 -21.62
N ARG A 150 -10.99 -38.80 -20.96
CA ARG A 150 -10.72 -38.10 -19.71
C ARG A 150 -10.60 -39.09 -18.55
N ASN A 151 -9.68 -38.82 -17.63
CA ASN A 151 -9.43 -39.73 -16.52
C ASN A 151 -10.66 -39.84 -15.61
N SER A 152 -11.13 -41.06 -15.41
CA SER A 152 -12.12 -41.37 -14.38
C SER A 152 -11.43 -41.73 -13.05
N PRO A 153 -12.20 -41.82 -11.94
CA PRO A 153 -11.68 -42.30 -10.66
C PRO A 153 -11.07 -43.72 -10.71
N MET A 154 -11.26 -44.49 -11.80
CA MET A 154 -10.63 -45.80 -11.97
C MET A 154 -9.12 -45.75 -12.25
N HIS A 155 -8.60 -44.58 -12.67
CA HIS A 155 -7.19 -44.43 -13.04
C HIS A 155 -6.52 -43.36 -12.20
N LEU A 156 -6.85 -42.10 -12.47
CA LEU A 156 -6.36 -40.94 -11.74
C LEU A 156 -7.54 -39.96 -11.63
N ASP A 157 -8.10 -39.85 -10.43
CA ASP A 157 -9.33 -39.11 -10.22
C ASP A 157 -9.18 -37.63 -10.60
N SER A 158 -9.93 -37.21 -11.63
CA SER A 158 -9.96 -35.83 -12.13
C SER A 158 -10.51 -34.81 -11.13
N LYS A 159 -11.10 -35.26 -10.01
CA LYS A 159 -11.48 -34.39 -8.89
C LYS A 159 -10.26 -33.84 -8.14
N VAL A 160 -9.10 -34.50 -8.24
CA VAL A 160 -7.83 -33.97 -7.74
C VAL A 160 -7.27 -33.00 -8.77
N HIS A 161 -7.02 -31.75 -8.38
CA HIS A 161 -6.40 -30.79 -9.29
C HIS A 161 -4.88 -30.98 -9.32
N HIS A 162 -4.45 -32.05 -9.98
CA HIS A 162 -3.06 -32.55 -9.98
C HIS A 162 -2.23 -32.04 -11.17
N ASN A 163 -0.90 -32.12 -11.07
CA ASN A 163 0.02 -31.72 -12.14
C ASN A 163 0.23 -32.78 -13.25
N ASN A 164 -0.39 -33.96 -13.16
CA ASN A 164 -0.31 -35.01 -14.19
C ASN A 164 -1.17 -34.69 -15.43
N MET A 165 -0.76 -33.69 -16.21
CA MET A 165 -1.54 -33.11 -17.31
C MET A 165 -1.30 -33.74 -18.68
N LEU A 166 -0.52 -34.83 -18.78
CA LEU A 166 -0.18 -35.44 -20.08
C LEU A 166 -1.43 -35.87 -20.86
N ASN A 167 -2.44 -36.43 -20.16
CA ASN A 167 -3.74 -36.80 -20.74
C ASN A 167 -4.39 -35.60 -21.48
N ASN A 168 -4.48 -34.45 -20.81
CA ASN A 168 -5.02 -33.21 -21.36
C ASN A 168 -4.14 -32.63 -22.48
N ILE A 169 -2.81 -32.70 -22.34
CA ILE A 169 -1.86 -32.21 -23.35
C ILE A 169 -1.98 -33.01 -24.66
N LEU A 170 -2.16 -34.33 -24.59
CA LEU A 170 -2.36 -35.17 -25.78
C LEU A 170 -3.64 -34.78 -26.54
N ALA A 171 -4.75 -34.57 -25.83
CA ALA A 171 -5.97 -34.04 -26.44
C ALA A 171 -5.76 -32.65 -27.07
N LYS A 172 -4.98 -31.79 -26.41
CA LYS A 172 -4.64 -30.47 -26.95
C LYS A 172 -3.77 -30.55 -28.21
N ILE A 173 -2.86 -31.54 -28.30
CA ILE A 173 -2.05 -31.80 -29.48
C ILE A 173 -2.95 -32.14 -30.68
N GLU A 174 -3.96 -33.00 -30.51
CA GLU A 174 -4.94 -33.28 -31.56
C GLU A 174 -5.67 -32.03 -32.03
N ALA A 175 -6.18 -31.21 -31.08
CA ALA A 175 -6.84 -29.96 -31.44
C ALA A 175 -5.94 -29.06 -32.30
N ASN A 176 -4.65 -28.96 -31.94
CA ASN A 176 -3.69 -28.16 -32.72
C ASN A 176 -3.53 -28.70 -34.15
N TYR A 177 -3.44 -30.01 -34.35
CA TYR A 177 -3.34 -30.62 -35.68
C TYR A 177 -4.60 -30.40 -36.52
N CYS A 178 -5.77 -30.34 -35.88
CA CYS A 178 -7.04 -30.04 -36.54
C CYS A 178 -7.28 -28.53 -36.73
N GLY A 179 -6.37 -27.66 -36.31
CA GLY A 179 -6.54 -26.20 -36.37
C GLY A 179 -7.60 -25.65 -35.41
N ALA A 180 -7.97 -26.41 -34.37
CA ALA A 180 -8.94 -26.04 -33.36
C ALA A 180 -8.29 -25.40 -32.12
N ASP A 181 -9.10 -24.65 -31.36
CA ASP A 181 -8.64 -23.92 -30.17
C ASP A 181 -8.56 -24.80 -28.93
N ASP A 182 -9.39 -25.84 -28.81
CA ASP A 182 -9.37 -26.82 -27.70
C ASP A 182 -10.02 -28.15 -28.13
N ALA A 183 -9.91 -29.18 -27.29
CA ALA A 183 -10.50 -30.49 -27.52
C ALA A 183 -11.54 -30.84 -26.46
N ILE A 184 -12.73 -31.26 -26.89
CA ILE A 184 -13.72 -31.94 -26.05
C ILE A 184 -13.21 -33.36 -25.76
N MET A 185 -13.17 -33.73 -24.49
CA MET A 185 -12.78 -35.05 -24.02
C MET A 185 -14.02 -35.80 -23.53
N LEU A 186 -14.14 -37.06 -23.94
CA LEU A 186 -15.22 -37.94 -23.51
C LEU A 186 -14.78 -38.79 -22.32
N ASP A 187 -15.75 -39.22 -21.51
CA ASP A 187 -15.56 -40.25 -20.48
C ASP A 187 -15.42 -41.65 -21.10
N ASN A 188 -15.24 -42.66 -20.24
CA ASN A 188 -15.07 -44.05 -20.68
C ASN A 188 -16.35 -44.69 -21.25
N LEU A 189 -17.51 -44.05 -21.07
CA LEU A 189 -18.80 -44.48 -21.62
C LEU A 189 -19.17 -43.73 -22.91
N GLY A 190 -18.35 -42.76 -23.32
CA GLY A 190 -18.56 -41.96 -24.53
C GLY A 190 -19.43 -40.71 -24.32
N PHE A 191 -19.75 -40.34 -23.08
CA PHE A 191 -20.40 -39.06 -22.78
C PHE A 191 -19.36 -37.94 -22.66
N VAL A 192 -19.78 -36.71 -22.93
CA VAL A 192 -18.89 -35.55 -22.80
C VAL A 192 -18.54 -35.32 -21.33
N ALA A 193 -17.25 -35.13 -21.02
CA ALA A 193 -16.79 -34.84 -19.67
C ALA A 193 -16.46 -33.34 -19.48
N GLU A 194 -15.46 -32.86 -20.21
CA GLU A 194 -14.99 -31.47 -20.23
C GLU A 194 -14.12 -31.25 -21.48
N THR A 195 -13.59 -30.05 -21.69
CA THR A 195 -12.47 -29.88 -22.62
C THR A 195 -11.15 -30.21 -21.95
N ASN A 196 -10.04 -30.24 -22.69
CA ASN A 196 -8.73 -30.45 -22.09
C ASN A 196 -8.32 -29.37 -21.06
N ALA A 197 -9.05 -28.24 -20.96
CA ALA A 197 -8.73 -27.16 -20.02
C ALA A 197 -9.93 -26.60 -19.22
N CYS A 198 -11.17 -26.79 -19.68
CA CYS A 198 -12.34 -26.08 -19.15
C CYS A 198 -13.57 -27.00 -19.05
N ASN A 199 -14.46 -26.76 -18.08
CA ASN A 199 -15.77 -27.41 -18.09
C ASN A 199 -16.64 -26.86 -19.23
N ILE A 200 -17.66 -27.59 -19.66
CA ILE A 200 -18.49 -27.25 -20.82
C ILE A 200 -19.98 -27.27 -20.47
N PHE A 201 -20.73 -26.36 -21.09
CA PHE A 201 -22.17 -26.20 -20.97
C PHE A 201 -22.83 -26.15 -22.34
N LEU A 202 -24.09 -26.58 -22.41
CA LEU A 202 -24.98 -26.30 -23.53
C LEU A 202 -26.30 -25.69 -23.05
N VAL A 203 -26.97 -24.96 -23.94
CA VAL A 203 -28.28 -24.38 -23.71
C VAL A 203 -29.25 -24.86 -24.78
N ASN A 204 -30.40 -25.37 -24.34
CA ASN A 204 -31.56 -25.69 -25.18
C ASN A 204 -32.83 -25.41 -24.40
N ASP A 205 -33.86 -24.87 -25.06
CA ASP A 205 -35.17 -24.58 -24.46
C ASP A 205 -35.05 -23.73 -23.17
N ASN A 206 -34.13 -22.76 -23.20
CA ASN A 206 -33.75 -21.90 -22.06
C ASN A 206 -33.34 -22.68 -20.78
N CYS A 207 -32.98 -23.95 -20.91
CA CYS A 207 -32.42 -24.76 -19.85
C CYS A 207 -30.91 -24.88 -20.04
N LEU A 208 -30.18 -24.79 -18.93
CA LEU A 208 -28.72 -24.93 -18.88
C LEU A 208 -28.36 -26.38 -18.56
N TYR A 209 -27.56 -27.00 -19.40
CA TYR A 209 -27.11 -28.38 -19.22
C TYR A 209 -25.58 -28.45 -19.11
N THR A 210 -25.08 -29.35 -18.26
CA THR A 210 -23.65 -29.65 -18.15
C THR A 210 -23.45 -31.11 -17.75
N PRO A 211 -22.34 -31.75 -18.13
CA PRO A 211 -22.01 -33.09 -17.66
C PRO A 211 -21.97 -33.21 -16.13
N HIS A 212 -22.23 -34.40 -15.60
CA HIS A 212 -21.88 -34.73 -14.22
C HIS A 212 -20.38 -34.59 -13.99
N ALA A 213 -19.99 -34.27 -12.76
CA ALA A 213 -18.58 -34.18 -12.36
C ALA A 213 -17.94 -35.58 -12.10
N ASP A 214 -18.29 -36.56 -12.93
CA ASP A 214 -17.86 -37.95 -12.78
C ASP A 214 -16.43 -38.14 -13.25
N ALA A 215 -16.11 -37.61 -14.44
CA ALA A 215 -14.80 -37.69 -15.09
C ALA A 215 -14.26 -36.30 -15.48
N CYS A 216 -14.52 -35.27 -14.67
CA CYS A 216 -13.99 -33.92 -14.89
C CYS A 216 -13.68 -33.25 -13.55
N LEU A 217 -12.95 -32.13 -13.60
CA LEU A 217 -12.71 -31.34 -12.41
C LEU A 217 -14.01 -30.59 -12.04
N PRO A 218 -14.51 -30.66 -10.79
CA PRO A 218 -15.62 -29.81 -10.35
C PRO A 218 -15.15 -28.35 -10.28
N GLY A 219 -15.24 -27.64 -11.41
CA GLY A 219 -14.72 -26.29 -11.56
C GLY A 219 -15.42 -25.28 -10.67
N ILE A 220 -14.65 -24.34 -10.11
CA ILE A 220 -15.19 -23.23 -9.31
C ILE A 220 -16.02 -22.30 -10.20
N THR A 221 -15.52 -21.94 -11.39
CA THR A 221 -16.29 -21.18 -12.38
C THR A 221 -17.58 -21.91 -12.78
N ARG A 222 -17.52 -23.23 -13.02
CA ARG A 222 -18.70 -24.06 -13.30
C ARG A 222 -19.74 -23.94 -12.18
N ASN A 223 -19.31 -24.09 -10.93
CA ASN A 223 -20.20 -23.99 -9.77
C ASN A 223 -20.80 -22.59 -9.61
N ASN A 224 -20.02 -21.53 -9.83
CA ASN A 224 -20.53 -20.15 -9.81
C ASN A 224 -21.56 -19.92 -10.92
N VAL A 225 -21.34 -20.43 -12.14
CA VAL A 225 -22.33 -20.36 -13.22
C VAL A 225 -23.62 -21.10 -12.86
N ILE A 226 -23.53 -22.29 -12.25
CA ILE A 226 -24.70 -23.06 -11.79
C ILE A 226 -25.49 -22.28 -10.71
N LYS A 227 -24.80 -21.67 -9.74
CA LYS A 227 -25.43 -20.84 -8.69
C LYS A 227 -26.16 -19.64 -9.32
N LEU A 228 -25.47 -18.88 -10.17
CA LEU A 228 -26.03 -17.70 -10.85
C LEU A 228 -27.23 -18.07 -11.73
N ALA A 229 -27.17 -19.20 -12.45
CA ALA A 229 -28.29 -19.67 -13.25
C ALA A 229 -29.53 -19.97 -12.38
N ARG A 230 -29.35 -20.63 -11.23
CA ARG A 230 -30.44 -20.90 -10.28
C ARG A 230 -31.02 -19.61 -9.69
N GLU A 231 -30.18 -18.63 -9.37
CA GLU A 231 -30.62 -17.31 -8.88
C GLU A 231 -31.44 -16.54 -9.93
N LEU A 232 -31.12 -16.72 -11.21
CA LEU A 232 -31.89 -16.17 -12.33
C LEU A 232 -33.15 -16.96 -12.69
N GLY A 233 -33.44 -18.06 -11.98
CA GLY A 233 -34.56 -18.95 -12.30
C GLY A 233 -34.36 -19.74 -13.60
N ILE A 234 -33.14 -19.86 -14.09
CA ILE A 234 -32.79 -20.69 -15.26
C ILE A 234 -32.67 -22.15 -14.79
N PRO A 235 -33.45 -23.10 -15.34
CA PRO A 235 -33.34 -24.50 -14.96
C PRO A 235 -31.94 -25.04 -15.27
N VAL A 236 -31.31 -25.70 -14.29
CA VAL A 236 -29.98 -26.30 -14.44
C VAL A 236 -30.08 -27.81 -14.30
N ILE A 237 -29.63 -28.54 -15.32
CA ILE A 237 -29.67 -30.00 -15.37
C ILE A 237 -28.25 -30.55 -15.55
N GLU A 238 -27.75 -31.19 -14.50
CA GLU A 238 -26.53 -31.98 -14.54
C GLU A 238 -26.89 -33.41 -14.95
N ARG A 239 -26.37 -33.91 -16.07
CA ARG A 239 -26.62 -35.28 -16.56
C ARG A 239 -25.53 -35.79 -17.49
N ASN A 240 -25.60 -37.06 -17.88
CA ASN A 240 -24.83 -37.56 -19.02
C ASN A 240 -25.36 -36.95 -20.33
N ILE A 241 -24.44 -36.41 -21.12
CA ILE A 241 -24.74 -35.70 -22.37
C ILE A 241 -23.85 -36.28 -23.47
N SER A 242 -24.48 -36.72 -24.55
CA SER A 242 -23.77 -37.23 -25.72
C SER A 242 -23.19 -36.07 -26.55
N ILE A 243 -22.14 -36.35 -27.32
CA ILE A 243 -21.57 -35.33 -28.23
C ILE A 243 -22.59 -34.83 -29.28
N GLY A 244 -23.53 -35.70 -29.68
CA GLY A 244 -24.59 -35.35 -30.62
C GLY A 244 -25.46 -34.19 -30.14
N GLU A 245 -25.73 -34.13 -28.84
CA GLU A 245 -26.54 -33.05 -28.23
C GLU A 245 -25.82 -31.70 -28.25
N PHE A 246 -24.48 -31.70 -28.14
CA PHE A 246 -23.68 -30.48 -28.30
C PHE A 246 -23.71 -29.96 -29.74
N TYR A 247 -23.68 -30.84 -30.74
CA TYR A 247 -23.75 -30.42 -32.15
C TYR A 247 -25.07 -29.71 -32.50
N THR A 248 -26.16 -30.06 -31.80
CA THR A 248 -27.50 -29.53 -32.09
C THR A 248 -27.96 -28.48 -31.08
N ALA A 249 -27.10 -28.06 -30.15
CA ALA A 249 -27.45 -27.09 -29.12
C ALA A 249 -27.60 -25.67 -29.69
N ASN A 250 -28.41 -24.84 -29.02
CA ASN A 250 -28.58 -23.44 -29.39
C ASN A 250 -27.40 -22.57 -28.94
N GLU A 251 -26.87 -22.84 -27.76
CA GLU A 251 -25.61 -22.25 -27.30
C GLU A 251 -24.71 -23.35 -26.73
N VAL A 252 -23.41 -23.23 -26.94
CA VAL A 252 -22.39 -24.01 -26.25
C VAL A 252 -21.32 -23.04 -25.75
N PHE A 253 -20.84 -23.23 -24.52
CA PHE A 253 -19.76 -22.40 -23.98
C PHE A 253 -18.92 -23.19 -22.97
N THR A 254 -17.67 -22.78 -22.83
CA THR A 254 -16.73 -23.34 -21.85
C THR A 254 -16.57 -22.42 -20.65
N THR A 255 -16.25 -22.99 -19.50
CA THR A 255 -16.01 -22.26 -18.27
C THR A 255 -14.66 -22.56 -17.63
N GLY A 256 -13.94 -21.51 -17.23
CA GLY A 256 -12.67 -21.62 -16.51
C GLY A 256 -12.09 -20.25 -16.15
N THR A 257 -11.15 -20.23 -15.21
CA THR A 257 -10.56 -18.99 -14.65
C THR A 257 -9.98 -18.04 -15.70
N MET A 258 -9.47 -18.59 -16.82
CA MET A 258 -8.79 -17.81 -17.88
C MET A 258 -9.70 -17.25 -18.98
N GLY A 259 -10.85 -17.90 -19.21
CA GLY A 259 -11.77 -17.58 -20.31
C GLY A 259 -13.17 -17.18 -19.86
N GLU A 260 -13.44 -17.31 -18.56
CA GLU A 260 -14.75 -17.04 -17.95
C GLU A 260 -15.85 -17.87 -18.61
N LEU A 261 -16.73 -17.27 -19.42
CA LEU A 261 -17.81 -17.95 -20.16
C LEU A 261 -17.60 -17.81 -21.68
N THR A 262 -16.61 -18.53 -22.21
CA THR A 262 -16.19 -18.43 -23.62
C THR A 262 -17.16 -19.18 -24.54
N PRO A 263 -17.78 -18.52 -25.54
CA PRO A 263 -18.70 -19.18 -26.46
C PRO A 263 -17.96 -20.11 -27.42
N VAL A 264 -18.56 -21.27 -27.70
CA VAL A 264 -18.12 -22.24 -28.70
C VAL A 264 -18.91 -22.01 -29.98
N LYS A 265 -18.21 -21.76 -31.09
CA LYS A 265 -18.85 -21.46 -32.39
C LYS A 265 -18.91 -22.65 -33.32
N GLU A 266 -18.00 -23.60 -33.14
CA GLU A 266 -17.83 -24.73 -34.03
C GLU A 266 -17.34 -25.95 -33.24
N ILE A 267 -17.89 -27.13 -33.51
CA ILE A 267 -17.44 -28.40 -32.96
C ILE A 267 -17.31 -29.41 -34.11
N ASP A 268 -16.11 -29.97 -34.30
CA ASP A 268 -15.84 -30.99 -35.34
C ASP A 268 -16.30 -30.56 -36.75
N GLY A 269 -16.08 -29.29 -37.09
CA GLY A 269 -16.49 -28.72 -38.38
C GLY A 269 -17.97 -28.31 -38.48
N ARG A 270 -18.77 -28.50 -37.41
CA ARG A 270 -20.19 -28.14 -37.37
C ARG A 270 -20.39 -26.82 -36.64
N ILE A 271 -21.04 -25.87 -37.28
CA ILE A 271 -21.37 -24.57 -36.69
C ILE A 271 -22.46 -24.76 -35.63
N ILE A 272 -22.27 -24.15 -34.46
CA ILE A 272 -23.28 -24.09 -33.41
C ILE A 272 -24.21 -22.91 -33.69
N GLU A 273 -25.41 -23.22 -34.19
CA GLU A 273 -26.42 -22.22 -34.58
C GLU A 273 -27.42 -21.99 -33.46
N ASN A 274 -27.51 -20.73 -33.00
CA ASN A 274 -28.52 -20.31 -32.03
C ASN A 274 -29.89 -20.10 -32.68
N LYS A 275 -30.56 -21.20 -33.02
CA LYS A 275 -31.85 -21.21 -33.74
C LYS A 275 -33.00 -20.62 -32.93
N GLN A 276 -32.97 -20.77 -31.61
CA GLN A 276 -33.98 -20.27 -30.67
C GLN A 276 -33.71 -18.84 -30.19
N ARG A 277 -32.64 -18.18 -30.66
CA ARG A 277 -32.22 -16.84 -30.20
C ARG A 277 -32.08 -16.76 -28.67
N SER A 278 -31.56 -17.81 -28.05
CA SER A 278 -31.29 -17.83 -26.62
C SER A 278 -30.22 -16.80 -26.25
N ASP A 279 -30.34 -16.20 -25.07
CA ASP A 279 -29.42 -15.20 -24.53
C ASP A 279 -28.87 -15.61 -23.14
N VAL A 280 -29.00 -16.90 -22.79
CA VAL A 280 -28.69 -17.43 -21.46
C VAL A 280 -27.22 -17.19 -21.11
N ARG A 281 -26.29 -17.53 -22.02
CA ARG A 281 -24.86 -17.30 -21.78
C ARG A 281 -24.55 -15.82 -21.61
N ALA A 282 -25.18 -14.95 -22.41
CA ALA A 282 -24.95 -13.51 -22.35
C ALA A 282 -25.38 -12.92 -20.99
N LYS A 283 -26.57 -13.29 -20.50
CA LYS A 283 -27.07 -12.93 -19.17
C LYS A 283 -26.13 -13.41 -18.06
N LEU A 284 -25.73 -14.69 -18.12
CA LEU A 284 -24.80 -15.26 -17.14
C LEU A 284 -23.44 -14.57 -17.16
N SER A 285 -22.93 -14.21 -18.35
CA SER A 285 -21.65 -13.52 -18.49
C SER A 285 -21.68 -12.12 -17.86
N GLU A 286 -22.77 -11.37 -18.05
CA GLU A 286 -22.91 -10.03 -17.47
C GLU A 286 -22.90 -10.08 -15.94
N ILE A 287 -23.63 -11.02 -15.36
CA ILE A 287 -23.72 -11.16 -13.90
C ILE A 287 -22.44 -11.75 -13.32
N TYR A 288 -21.82 -12.71 -14.01
CA TYR A 288 -20.52 -13.23 -13.60
C TYR A 288 -19.46 -12.11 -13.55
N ARG A 289 -19.44 -11.20 -14.53
CA ARG A 289 -18.56 -10.03 -14.51
C ARG A 289 -18.83 -9.13 -13.30
N LYS A 290 -20.09 -8.82 -13.00
CA LYS A 290 -20.45 -8.04 -11.79
C LYS A 290 -20.02 -8.75 -10.50
N LEU A 291 -20.12 -10.08 -10.47
CA LEU A 291 -19.66 -10.88 -9.33
C LEU A 291 -18.14 -10.78 -9.16
N THR A 292 -17.37 -10.83 -10.26
CA THR A 292 -15.90 -10.65 -10.20
C THR A 292 -15.45 -9.25 -9.79
N GLU A 293 -16.27 -8.23 -10.03
CA GLU A 293 -16.00 -6.84 -9.62
C GLU A 293 -16.31 -6.61 -8.12
N THR A 294 -17.32 -7.30 -7.59
CA THR A 294 -17.84 -7.04 -6.23
C THR A 294 -17.30 -7.99 -5.16
N THR A 295 -16.71 -9.12 -5.53
CA THR A 295 -16.28 -10.16 -4.58
C THR A 295 -14.82 -10.57 -4.79
N GLY A 296 -14.16 -11.02 -3.72
CA GLY A 296 -12.80 -11.56 -3.75
C GLY A 296 -12.01 -11.21 -2.50
N GLU A 297 -10.89 -11.90 -2.29
CA GLU A 297 -9.97 -11.65 -1.18
C GLU A 297 -9.03 -10.48 -1.51
N PRO A 298 -9.03 -9.39 -0.73
CA PRO A 298 -8.20 -8.21 -1.03
C PRO A 298 -6.69 -8.49 -0.86
N VAL A 299 -5.92 -8.05 -1.85
CA VAL A 299 -4.44 -8.10 -1.86
C VAL A 299 -3.78 -6.72 -1.90
N ILE A 300 -4.57 -5.66 -2.06
CA ILE A 300 -4.18 -4.26 -1.89
C ILE A 300 -4.92 -3.65 -0.69
N ALA A 301 -4.40 -2.55 -0.15
CA ALA A 301 -5.10 -1.75 0.85
C ALA A 301 -6.08 -0.81 0.15
N ASP A 302 -7.32 -0.74 0.63
CA ASP A 302 -8.30 0.26 0.17
C ASP A 302 -7.91 1.63 0.72
N VAL A 303 -7.89 2.65 -0.14
CA VAL A 303 -7.56 4.03 0.23
C VAL A 303 -8.81 4.90 0.07
N VAL A 304 -9.33 5.37 1.20
CA VAL A 304 -10.44 6.33 1.24
C VAL A 304 -9.86 7.72 1.53
N GLN A 305 -10.05 8.67 0.59
CA GLN A 305 -9.47 10.01 0.68
C GLN A 305 -10.55 11.08 0.72
N TYR A 306 -10.47 11.99 1.69
CA TYR A 306 -11.27 13.21 1.72
C TYR A 306 -10.80 14.21 0.67
N SER A 307 -11.72 14.72 -0.16
CA SER A 307 -11.42 15.63 -1.28
C SER A 307 -11.91 17.07 -1.11
N ASN A 308 -12.63 17.38 -0.02
CA ASN A 308 -13.21 18.72 0.20
C ASN A 308 -12.28 19.64 1.01
N SER A 309 -12.62 20.93 1.05
CA SER A 309 -11.78 22.00 1.62
C SER A 309 -12.17 22.48 3.03
N SER A 310 -13.23 21.92 3.63
CA SER A 310 -13.82 22.40 4.91
C SER A 310 -13.39 21.54 6.11
N GLU A 311 -12.84 22.15 7.16
CA GLU A 311 -12.40 21.43 8.37
C GLU A 311 -13.55 20.85 9.21
N ILE A 312 -14.71 21.52 9.25
CA ILE A 312 -15.88 21.04 10.00
C ILE A 312 -16.43 19.77 9.34
N GLU A 313 -16.55 19.79 8.02
CA GLU A 313 -16.99 18.62 7.24
C GLU A 313 -15.96 17.47 7.32
N LEU A 314 -14.66 17.77 7.42
CA LEU A 314 -13.62 16.75 7.57
C LEU A 314 -13.79 15.92 8.84
N ARG A 315 -14.12 16.54 9.98
CA ARG A 315 -14.28 15.80 11.25
C ARG A 315 -15.50 14.87 11.21
N GLU A 316 -16.64 15.37 10.75
CA GLU A 316 -17.87 14.57 10.66
C GLU A 316 -17.68 13.40 9.69
N TRP A 317 -17.04 13.64 8.55
CA TRP A 317 -16.70 12.60 7.57
C TRP A 317 -15.71 11.57 8.13
N LEU A 318 -14.67 12.01 8.84
CA LEU A 318 -13.74 11.07 9.48
C LEU A 318 -14.45 10.16 10.47
N LEU A 319 -15.37 10.70 11.28
CA LEU A 319 -16.14 9.90 12.23
C LEU A 319 -17.07 8.88 11.54
N SER A 320 -17.56 9.15 10.33
CA SER A 320 -18.38 8.18 9.58
C SER A 320 -17.56 7.08 8.89
N GLU A 321 -16.34 7.38 8.46
CA GLU A 321 -15.52 6.43 7.67
C GLU A 321 -14.51 5.64 8.52
N ILE A 322 -14.02 6.18 9.63
CA ILE A 322 -12.86 5.62 10.36
C ILE A 322 -13.14 4.26 11.01
N SER A 323 -14.41 3.89 11.22
CA SER A 323 -14.80 2.63 11.90
C SER A 323 -14.13 1.40 11.28
N ASP A 324 -14.04 1.37 9.95
CA ASP A 324 -13.52 0.24 9.18
C ASP A 324 -12.06 0.43 8.73
N ALA A 325 -11.42 1.53 9.13
CA ALA A 325 -10.05 1.84 8.72
C ALA A 325 -9.00 1.10 9.57
N ASP A 326 -8.07 0.41 8.91
CA ASP A 326 -6.87 -0.15 9.55
C ASP A 326 -5.85 0.93 9.92
N VAL A 327 -5.71 1.96 9.09
CA VAL A 327 -4.69 3.01 9.23
C VAL A 327 -5.29 4.37 8.92
N LEU A 328 -5.09 5.33 9.83
CA LEU A 328 -5.38 6.75 9.57
C LEU A 328 -4.10 7.45 9.13
N TYR A 329 -4.03 7.88 7.87
CA TYR A 329 -2.97 8.75 7.37
C TYR A 329 -3.42 10.21 7.41
N CYS A 330 -2.81 11.03 8.26
CA CYS A 330 -3.23 12.41 8.49
C CYS A 330 -2.13 13.45 8.16
N ARG A 331 -2.58 14.62 7.73
CA ARG A 331 -1.74 15.78 7.40
C ARG A 331 -2.45 17.06 7.88
N GLY A 332 -1.71 17.98 8.50
CA GLY A 332 -2.22 19.30 8.89
C GLY A 332 -2.86 19.33 10.29
N PRO A 333 -3.54 20.43 10.66
CA PRO A 333 -4.02 20.68 12.01
C PRO A 333 -5.31 19.88 12.35
N LEU A 334 -5.37 18.60 11.97
CA LEU A 334 -6.44 17.70 12.37
C LEU A 334 -6.24 17.27 13.83
N SER A 335 -7.20 17.54 14.70
CA SER A 335 -7.20 16.99 16.07
C SER A 335 -7.60 15.50 16.04
N VAL A 336 -6.65 14.62 16.33
CA VAL A 336 -6.84 13.18 16.50
C VAL A 336 -6.96 12.89 17.99
N ASP A 337 -8.11 13.24 18.54
CA ASP A 337 -8.43 13.11 19.94
C ASP A 337 -9.04 11.74 20.28
N LYS A 338 -9.36 11.57 21.57
CA LYS A 338 -9.96 10.36 22.12
C LYS A 338 -11.25 9.95 21.41
N GLU A 339 -12.09 10.87 20.96
CA GLU A 339 -13.34 10.53 20.28
C GLU A 339 -13.05 9.84 18.95
N LEU A 340 -12.18 10.44 18.13
CA LEU A 340 -11.84 9.91 16.82
C LEU A 340 -11.11 8.55 16.92
N ILE A 341 -10.17 8.42 17.87
CA ILE A 341 -9.47 7.15 18.11
C ILE A 341 -10.45 6.06 18.56
N ASN A 342 -11.49 6.40 19.33
CA ASN A 342 -12.48 5.42 19.78
C ASN A 342 -13.47 5.02 18.68
N ALA A 343 -13.77 5.91 17.74
CA ALA A 343 -14.60 5.61 16.57
C ALA A 343 -13.92 4.60 15.62
N GLY A 344 -12.59 4.62 15.53
CA GLY A 344 -11.82 3.66 14.71
C GLY A 344 -11.67 2.29 15.38
N HIS A 345 -12.70 1.45 15.31
CA HIS A 345 -12.71 0.15 15.98
C HIS A 345 -11.65 -0.83 15.47
N GLN A 346 -11.28 -0.73 14.19
CA GLN A 346 -10.28 -1.57 13.54
C GLN A 346 -8.90 -0.90 13.44
N LEU A 347 -8.75 0.31 13.99
CA LEU A 347 -7.57 1.14 13.80
C LEU A 347 -6.33 0.49 14.45
N LYS A 348 -5.32 0.18 13.63
CA LYS A 348 -4.03 -0.40 14.03
C LYS A 348 -2.94 0.64 14.14
N ALA A 349 -2.98 1.68 13.30
CA ALA A 349 -2.00 2.75 13.32
C ALA A 349 -2.55 4.11 12.90
N ILE A 350 -1.89 5.16 13.39
CA ILE A 350 -2.03 6.54 12.92
C ILE A 350 -0.67 6.96 12.36
N VAL A 351 -0.65 7.50 11.15
CA VAL A 351 0.57 7.95 10.49
C VAL A 351 0.44 9.43 10.14
N THR A 352 1.36 10.24 10.66
CA THR A 352 1.49 11.66 10.29
C THR A 352 2.80 11.93 9.56
N ILE A 353 2.78 12.87 8.62
CA ILE A 353 3.98 13.39 7.96
C ILE A 353 4.57 14.62 8.68
N SER A 354 4.26 14.85 9.95
CA SER A 354 4.84 15.93 10.77
C SER A 354 5.83 15.38 11.82
N VAL A 355 6.74 16.25 12.29
CA VAL A 355 7.59 15.98 13.48
C VAL A 355 6.78 16.19 14.76
N GLY A 356 5.98 17.26 14.79
CA GLY A 356 5.03 17.52 15.86
C GLY A 356 3.82 16.60 15.75
N PHE A 357 3.38 16.07 16.87
CA PHE A 357 2.20 15.21 17.00
C PHE A 357 1.32 15.68 18.17
N GLU A 358 1.40 16.97 18.53
CA GLU A 358 0.68 17.56 19.65
C GLU A 358 -0.84 17.55 19.46
N ASN A 359 -1.28 17.41 18.21
CA ASN A 359 -2.66 17.23 17.79
C ASN A 359 -3.17 15.79 17.93
N ILE A 360 -2.33 14.85 18.37
CA ILE A 360 -2.66 13.42 18.51
C ILE A 360 -2.63 13.03 19.98
N ASP A 361 -3.70 12.39 20.47
CA ASP A 361 -3.76 11.85 21.84
C ASP A 361 -2.92 10.56 21.96
N VAL A 362 -1.63 10.75 22.27
CA VAL A 362 -0.64 9.67 22.40
C VAL A 362 -1.01 8.68 23.51
N GLU A 363 -1.61 9.15 24.61
CA GLU A 363 -1.96 8.28 25.73
C GLU A 363 -3.15 7.37 25.38
N GLU A 364 -4.12 7.89 24.63
CA GLU A 364 -5.21 7.07 24.11
C GLU A 364 -4.71 6.05 23.07
N CYS A 365 -3.76 6.42 22.21
CA CYS A 365 -3.11 5.50 21.28
C CYS A 365 -2.47 4.32 22.02
N LYS A 366 -1.70 4.59 23.10
CA LYS A 366 -1.12 3.55 23.97
C LYS A 366 -2.18 2.64 24.57
N ARG A 367 -3.25 3.23 25.12
CA ARG A 367 -4.33 2.50 25.78
C ARG A 367 -5.04 1.52 24.84
N LYS A 368 -5.16 1.88 23.56
CA LYS A 368 -5.81 1.08 22.51
C LYS A 368 -4.86 0.15 21.74
N GLY A 369 -3.55 0.27 21.96
CA GLY A 369 -2.55 -0.45 21.17
C GLY A 369 -2.41 0.06 19.73
N VAL A 370 -2.84 1.30 19.45
CA VAL A 370 -2.71 1.95 18.15
C VAL A 370 -1.29 2.49 18.02
N LYS A 371 -0.54 2.02 17.01
CA LYS A 371 0.83 2.49 16.76
C LYS A 371 0.81 3.89 16.15
N LEU A 372 1.82 4.71 16.45
CA LEU A 372 1.96 6.06 15.89
C LEU A 372 3.23 6.17 15.04
N GLY A 373 3.08 6.43 13.74
CA GLY A 373 4.18 6.72 12.81
C GLY A 373 4.31 8.22 12.55
N TYR A 374 5.53 8.75 12.54
CA TYR A 374 5.78 10.20 12.37
C TYR A 374 7.07 10.49 11.59
N ALA A 375 7.25 11.74 11.14
CA ALA A 375 8.35 12.15 10.27
C ALA A 375 9.72 12.37 10.94
N GLY A 376 9.88 11.91 12.19
CA GLY A 376 11.19 11.70 12.85
C GLY A 376 12.18 12.85 12.73
N ASP A 377 13.40 12.54 12.28
CA ASP A 377 14.55 13.44 12.33
C ASP A 377 14.81 14.17 10.99
N ILE A 378 13.97 13.92 9.98
CA ILE A 378 14.19 14.32 8.58
C ILE A 378 14.24 15.84 8.40
N LEU A 379 13.60 16.61 9.29
CA LEU A 379 13.43 18.06 9.15
C LEU A 379 14.59 18.85 9.76
N THR A 380 15.48 18.20 10.50
CA THR A 380 16.51 18.86 11.34
C THR A 380 17.33 19.88 10.55
N GLU A 381 17.81 19.50 9.37
CA GLU A 381 18.67 20.35 8.55
C GLU A 381 17.90 21.50 7.89
N ALA A 382 16.74 21.22 7.29
CA ALA A 382 15.92 22.24 6.65
C ALA A 382 15.45 23.33 7.63
N THR A 383 15.08 22.92 8.86
CA THR A 383 14.66 23.87 9.90
C THR A 383 15.84 24.67 10.45
N ALA A 384 17.03 24.07 10.55
CA ALA A 384 18.24 24.80 10.92
C ALA A 384 18.65 25.84 9.87
N GLU A 385 18.56 25.49 8.58
CA GLU A 385 18.79 26.40 7.45
C GLU A 385 17.79 27.57 7.47
N MET A 386 16.51 27.28 7.68
CA MET A 386 15.48 28.32 7.80
C MET A 386 15.75 29.26 8.97
N CYS A 387 16.16 28.73 10.14
CA CYS A 387 16.52 29.56 11.28
C CYS A 387 17.63 30.56 10.95
N LEU A 388 18.66 30.15 10.20
CA LEU A 388 19.73 31.06 9.77
C LEU A 388 19.23 32.10 8.79
N ALA A 389 18.38 31.70 7.83
CA ALA A 389 17.77 32.62 6.88
C ALA A 389 16.95 33.69 7.61
N VAL A 390 16.09 33.30 8.55
CA VAL A 390 15.31 34.22 9.39
C VAL A 390 16.24 35.11 10.23
N LEU A 391 17.21 34.53 10.93
CA LEU A 391 18.16 35.26 11.78
C LEU A 391 18.91 36.34 10.98
N LEU A 392 19.47 35.99 9.82
CA LEU A 392 20.22 36.92 8.98
C LEU A 392 19.32 37.95 8.32
N THR A 393 18.12 37.56 7.89
CA THR A 393 17.12 38.47 7.31
C THR A 393 16.69 39.54 8.32
N THR A 394 16.40 39.13 9.55
CA THR A 394 16.02 40.01 10.65
C THR A 394 17.19 40.89 11.06
N SER A 395 18.34 40.30 11.40
CA SER A 395 19.48 41.02 11.95
C SER A 395 20.12 42.01 10.98
N ARG A 396 20.15 41.68 9.68
CA ARG A 396 20.70 42.52 8.61
C ARG A 396 19.64 43.42 7.96
N ARG A 397 18.41 43.42 8.47
CA ARG A 397 17.29 44.25 7.98
C ARG A 397 17.06 44.09 6.47
N ILE A 398 17.18 42.86 5.98
CA ILE A 398 17.20 42.57 4.54
C ILE A 398 15.88 42.99 3.88
N LEU A 399 14.72 42.71 4.50
CA LEU A 399 13.42 43.06 3.91
C LEU A 399 13.24 44.58 3.76
N GLU A 400 13.66 45.36 4.76
CA GLU A 400 13.64 46.82 4.69
C GLU A 400 14.57 47.32 3.58
N ALA A 401 15.79 46.77 3.50
CA ALA A 401 16.76 47.13 2.48
C ALA A 401 16.26 46.82 1.06
N VAL A 402 15.62 45.65 0.86
CA VAL A 402 15.02 45.26 -0.44
C VAL A 402 13.91 46.21 -0.85
N ASN A 403 13.01 46.58 0.08
CA ASN A 403 11.91 47.50 -0.22
C ASN A 403 12.39 48.90 -0.66
N ILE A 404 13.52 49.32 -0.12
CA ILE A 404 14.06 50.67 -0.32
C ILE A 404 15.04 50.73 -1.51
N ALA A 405 15.67 49.62 -1.87
CA ALA A 405 16.64 49.54 -2.96
C ALA A 405 16.10 50.01 -4.33
N SER A 406 14.79 49.91 -4.56
CA SER A 406 14.13 50.42 -5.78
C SER A 406 13.71 51.89 -5.70
N HIS A 407 13.84 52.54 -4.54
CA HIS A 407 13.28 53.86 -4.26
C HIS A 407 14.31 54.89 -3.74
N SER A 408 15.45 54.46 -3.17
CA SER A 408 16.50 55.38 -2.73
C SER A 408 17.90 54.76 -2.72
N LEU A 409 18.92 55.62 -2.65
CA LEU A 409 20.31 55.21 -2.50
C LEU A 409 20.59 54.71 -1.08
N PRO A 410 21.57 53.80 -0.88
CA PRO A 410 21.93 53.30 0.44
C PRO A 410 22.33 54.44 1.39
N THR A 411 21.66 54.55 2.53
CA THR A 411 22.03 55.48 3.61
C THR A 411 22.64 54.72 4.80
N CYS A 412 23.33 55.44 5.66
CA CYS A 412 23.84 54.94 6.95
C CYS A 412 22.73 54.54 7.95
N GLU A 413 21.45 54.63 7.59
CA GLU A 413 20.34 54.31 8.48
C GLU A 413 19.96 52.81 8.46
N PHE A 414 20.56 52.00 7.58
CA PHE A 414 20.27 50.57 7.41
C PHE A 414 21.31 49.63 8.02
N TYR A 415 22.09 50.08 9.01
CA TYR A 415 23.03 49.20 9.70
C TYR A 415 22.28 48.12 10.50
N GLY A 416 22.45 46.87 10.08
CA GLY A 416 22.03 45.69 10.82
C GLY A 416 23.14 45.12 11.69
N LYS A 417 22.76 44.31 12.68
CA LYS A 417 23.68 43.65 13.60
C LYS A 417 24.34 42.44 12.93
N GLY A 418 25.66 42.32 13.05
CA GLY A 418 26.42 41.16 12.58
C GLY A 418 26.54 40.08 13.64
N VAL A 419 26.68 38.82 13.21
CA VAL A 419 26.88 37.66 14.10
C VAL A 419 28.33 37.57 14.60
N ALA A 420 29.29 38.06 13.83
CA ALA A 420 30.70 38.03 14.22
C ALA A 420 30.94 38.79 15.54
N ASN A 421 31.75 38.21 16.41
CA ASN A 421 32.07 38.74 17.75
C ASN A 421 30.86 38.93 18.70
N SER A 422 29.71 38.33 18.40
CA SER A 422 28.51 38.38 19.25
C SER A 422 28.39 37.18 20.19
N ILE A 423 27.52 37.28 21.20
CA ILE A 423 27.09 36.14 22.02
C ILE A 423 25.79 35.57 21.46
N VAL A 424 25.82 34.33 20.98
CA VAL A 424 24.64 33.62 20.45
C VAL A 424 24.13 32.63 21.51
N GLY A 425 22.93 32.88 22.02
CA GLY A 425 22.24 32.06 23.00
C GLY A 425 21.22 31.11 22.40
N PHE A 426 21.17 29.89 22.93
CA PHE A 426 20.16 28.88 22.59
C PHE A 426 19.29 28.54 23.79
N PHE A 427 17.98 28.82 23.71
CA PHE A 427 17.00 28.27 24.64
C PHE A 427 16.50 26.93 24.08
N GLY A 428 17.06 25.84 24.59
CA GLY A 428 16.96 24.51 23.98
C GLY A 428 18.13 24.25 23.02
N LEU A 429 18.95 23.25 23.33
CA LEU A 429 20.04 22.73 22.50
C LEU A 429 19.78 21.24 22.17
N GLY A 430 18.64 21.00 21.55
CA GLY A 430 18.27 19.69 20.99
C GLY A 430 18.93 19.44 19.63
N ARG A 431 18.44 18.46 18.88
CA ARG A 431 18.98 18.10 17.54
C ARG A 431 19.03 19.29 16.58
N ILE A 432 17.93 20.06 16.51
CA ILE A 432 17.83 21.28 15.68
C ILE A 432 18.79 22.36 16.18
N GLY A 433 18.76 22.66 17.49
CA GLY A 433 19.64 23.64 18.12
C GLY A 433 21.13 23.37 17.86
N GLU A 434 21.57 22.10 17.93
CA GLU A 434 22.95 21.72 17.60
C GLU A 434 23.29 21.91 16.12
N SER A 435 22.36 21.57 15.22
CA SER A 435 22.57 21.80 13.79
C SER A 435 22.69 23.28 13.46
N ILE A 436 21.88 24.13 14.11
CA ILE A 436 21.97 25.59 14.00
C ILE A 436 23.32 26.07 14.56
N ALA A 437 23.69 25.65 15.78
CA ALA A 437 24.93 26.08 16.43
C ALA A 437 26.17 25.78 15.55
N ARG A 438 26.28 24.56 15.02
CA ARG A 438 27.38 24.19 14.08
C ARG A 438 27.42 25.05 12.83
N LYS A 439 26.27 25.45 12.30
CA LYS A 439 26.19 26.32 11.11
C LYS A 439 26.46 27.80 11.42
N ILE A 440 26.33 28.21 12.69
CA ILE A 440 26.67 29.56 13.15
C ILE A 440 28.18 29.70 13.44
N GLU A 441 28.88 28.64 13.83
CA GLU A 441 30.32 28.69 14.13
C GLU A 441 31.18 29.39 13.04
N PRO A 442 30.97 29.14 11.72
CA PRO A 442 31.72 29.82 10.66
C PRO A 442 31.52 31.34 10.59
N PHE A 443 30.44 31.87 11.19
CA PHE A 443 30.21 33.32 11.33
C PHE A 443 31.04 33.96 12.46
N ARG A 444 31.80 33.15 13.20
CA ARG A 444 32.75 33.57 14.26
C ARG A 444 32.10 34.41 15.38
N PRO A 445 31.04 33.90 16.05
CA PRO A 445 30.57 34.52 17.28
C PRO A 445 31.70 34.51 18.33
N ALA A 446 31.68 35.48 19.25
CA ALA A 446 32.61 35.48 20.38
C ALA A 446 32.33 34.31 21.33
N LYS A 447 31.05 33.95 21.47
CA LYS A 447 30.60 32.89 22.37
C LYS A 447 29.29 32.28 21.89
N ILE A 448 29.14 30.98 22.09
CA ILE A 448 27.84 30.29 22.00
C ILE A 448 27.50 29.78 23.40
N ILE A 449 26.37 30.22 23.92
CA ILE A 449 25.84 29.83 25.23
C ILE A 449 24.49 29.13 25.06
N TYR A 450 24.12 28.25 25.98
CA TYR A 450 22.83 27.59 25.92
C TYR A 450 22.24 27.31 27.30
N HIS A 451 20.91 27.18 27.33
CA HIS A 451 20.17 26.72 28.49
C HIS A 451 19.24 25.57 28.12
N ASN A 452 19.31 24.51 28.92
CA ASN A 452 18.45 23.33 28.90
C ASN A 452 18.04 23.00 30.35
N ARG A 453 16.99 22.18 30.52
CA ARG A 453 16.62 21.63 31.85
C ARG A 453 17.78 20.89 32.53
N ARG A 454 18.67 20.28 31.74
CA ARG A 454 19.90 19.63 32.18
C ARG A 454 21.04 19.98 31.22
N PRO A 455 22.28 20.15 31.71
CA PRO A 455 23.44 20.31 30.86
C PRO A 455 23.57 19.16 29.87
N LYS A 456 24.08 19.46 28.68
CA LYS A 456 24.42 18.49 27.64
C LYS A 456 25.94 18.41 27.51
N ASP A 457 26.43 17.23 27.17
CA ASP A 457 27.83 17.05 26.82
C ASP A 457 28.08 17.63 25.41
N CYS A 458 28.56 18.87 25.35
CA CYS A 458 28.90 19.58 24.12
C CYS A 458 29.96 20.67 24.38
N SER A 459 30.52 21.23 23.31
CA SER A 459 31.57 22.28 23.35
C SER A 459 31.07 23.67 23.72
N TYR A 460 29.75 23.88 23.80
CA TYR A 460 29.15 25.18 24.08
C TYR A 460 28.97 25.37 25.59
N GLU A 461 28.93 26.63 26.05
CA GLU A 461 28.83 26.90 27.48
C GLU A 461 27.38 26.81 27.99
N TYR A 462 27.17 25.97 29.01
CA TYR A 462 25.90 25.89 29.72
C TYR A 462 25.78 27.04 30.74
N VAL A 463 24.67 27.77 30.68
CA VAL A 463 24.38 28.90 31.59
C VAL A 463 22.97 28.78 32.18
N SER A 464 22.68 29.54 33.22
CA SER A 464 21.31 29.70 33.73
C SER A 464 20.40 30.42 32.72
N PHE A 465 19.08 30.32 32.89
CA PHE A 465 18.14 31.00 32.00
C PHE A 465 18.31 32.53 32.05
N ASP A 466 18.53 33.10 33.23
CA ASP A 466 18.68 34.55 33.41
C ASP A 466 19.99 35.05 32.78
N GLU A 467 21.08 34.28 32.89
CA GLU A 467 22.34 34.55 32.19
C GLU A 467 22.18 34.45 30.67
N LEU A 468 21.45 33.43 30.19
CA LEU A 468 21.15 33.27 28.77
C LEU A 468 20.44 34.53 28.23
N VAL A 469 19.38 34.99 28.90
CA VAL A 469 18.56 36.12 28.47
C VAL A 469 19.36 37.44 28.51
N SER A 470 20.12 37.67 29.57
CA SER A 470 20.85 38.94 29.76
C SER A 470 22.14 39.06 28.93
N GLN A 471 22.80 37.95 28.61
CA GLN A 471 24.07 37.97 27.87
C GLN A 471 23.89 37.86 26.34
N SER A 472 22.78 37.29 25.86
CA SER A 472 22.62 37.00 24.43
C SER A 472 22.42 38.25 23.57
N ASP A 473 23.24 38.37 22.54
CA ASP A 473 23.05 39.32 21.45
C ASP A 473 22.06 38.79 20.41
N PHE A 474 22.09 37.48 20.21
CA PHE A 474 21.13 36.71 19.42
C PHE A 474 20.59 35.59 20.29
N LEU A 475 19.27 35.49 20.44
CA LEU A 475 18.65 34.45 21.26
C LEU A 475 17.73 33.59 20.40
N ILE A 476 18.07 32.31 20.24
CA ILE A 476 17.36 31.35 19.39
C ILE A 476 16.57 30.39 20.27
N ILE A 477 15.25 30.32 20.04
CA ILE A 477 14.34 29.39 20.70
C ILE A 477 14.25 28.12 19.87
N SER A 478 14.74 27.00 20.42
CA SER A 478 14.65 25.66 19.79
C SER A 478 14.28 24.55 20.78
N VAL A 479 13.55 24.90 21.84
CA VAL A 479 13.02 23.96 22.85
C VAL A 479 11.68 23.36 22.40
N LYS A 480 11.39 22.13 22.84
CA LYS A 480 10.05 21.54 22.69
C LYS A 480 9.00 22.36 23.45
N ALA A 481 7.83 22.53 22.83
CA ALA A 481 6.66 23.14 23.43
C ALA A 481 5.99 22.21 24.44
N GLU A 482 6.05 22.58 25.71
CA GLU A 482 5.40 21.92 26.85
C GLU A 482 4.83 22.99 27.80
N LYS A 483 3.98 22.58 28.74
CA LYS A 483 3.31 23.51 29.68
C LYS A 483 4.28 24.43 30.41
N GLU A 484 5.47 23.93 30.76
CA GLU A 484 6.51 24.69 31.45
C GLU A 484 7.23 25.73 30.57
N SER A 485 7.12 25.60 29.24
CA SER A 485 7.74 26.51 28.27
C SER A 485 6.76 27.54 27.68
N TYR A 486 5.45 27.36 27.91
CA TYR A 486 4.43 28.26 27.39
C TYR A 486 4.51 29.64 28.04
N GLY A 487 4.46 30.68 27.22
CA GLY A 487 4.60 32.06 27.66
C GLY A 487 5.91 32.35 28.40
N LYS A 488 6.95 31.50 28.25
CA LYS A 488 8.21 31.67 28.97
C LYS A 488 8.90 32.98 28.62
N PHE A 489 8.68 33.48 27.41
CA PHE A 489 9.11 34.81 26.98
C PHE A 489 7.94 35.79 27.12
N ASP A 490 7.87 36.41 28.28
CA ASP A 490 6.91 37.43 28.66
C ASP A 490 7.57 38.81 28.81
N LYS A 491 6.78 39.81 29.20
CA LYS A 491 7.24 41.17 29.48
C LYS A 491 8.43 41.24 30.44
N SER A 492 8.48 40.39 31.46
CA SER A 492 9.57 40.38 32.44
C SER A 492 10.87 39.89 31.78
N VAL A 493 10.80 38.82 30.99
CA VAL A 493 11.97 38.30 30.26
C VAL A 493 12.47 39.31 29.23
N PHE A 494 11.58 39.93 28.45
CA PHE A 494 11.99 40.95 27.47
C PHE A 494 12.71 42.13 28.11
N SER A 495 12.31 42.54 29.32
CA SER A 495 12.97 43.64 30.04
C SER A 495 14.40 43.35 30.50
N GLN A 496 14.78 42.06 30.57
CA GLN A 496 16.12 41.61 30.95
C GLN A 496 17.06 41.42 29.75
N MET A 497 16.50 41.36 28.54
CA MET A 497 17.28 41.21 27.30
C MET A 497 18.03 42.50 26.97
N LYS A 498 19.12 42.37 26.20
CA LYS A 498 19.84 43.55 25.68
C LYS A 498 18.95 44.34 24.72
N ARG A 499 19.07 45.67 24.76
CA ARG A 499 18.28 46.58 23.95
C ARG A 499 18.42 46.35 22.44
N ASP A 500 19.59 45.92 22.00
CA ASP A 500 19.92 45.63 20.60
C ASP A 500 19.95 44.12 20.30
N SER A 501 19.35 43.29 21.15
CA SER A 501 19.25 41.85 20.94
C SER A 501 18.28 41.48 19.82
N VAL A 502 18.51 40.33 19.19
CA VAL A 502 17.62 39.74 18.20
C VAL A 502 17.07 38.41 18.71
N LEU A 503 15.76 38.29 18.82
CA LEU A 503 15.08 37.04 19.18
C LEU A 503 14.71 36.26 17.90
N VAL A 504 14.94 34.96 17.87
CA VAL A 504 14.50 34.09 16.77
C VAL A 504 13.70 32.91 17.32
N ASN A 505 12.48 32.70 16.83
CA ASN A 505 11.63 31.57 17.20
C ASN A 505 11.28 30.72 15.97
N ILE A 506 11.76 29.48 15.98
CA ILE A 506 11.53 28.45 14.95
C ILE A 506 10.92 27.18 15.53
N SER A 507 10.49 27.22 16.80
CA SER A 507 9.96 26.05 17.51
C SER A 507 8.42 26.04 17.53
N ARG A 508 7.81 26.80 18.45
CA ARG A 508 6.34 27.00 18.51
C ARG A 508 6.02 28.41 18.97
N GLY A 509 4.94 28.98 18.45
CA GLY A 509 4.47 30.31 18.83
C GLY A 509 4.17 30.48 20.32
N LYS A 510 3.49 29.47 20.93
CA LYS A 510 3.06 29.48 22.34
C LYS A 510 4.17 29.69 23.38
N ILE A 511 5.44 29.54 23.00
CA ILE A 511 6.58 29.78 23.90
C ILE A 511 6.74 31.29 24.19
N VAL A 512 6.27 32.14 23.27
CA VAL A 512 6.39 33.59 23.35
C VAL A 512 5.03 34.22 23.55
N HIS A 513 4.91 35.14 24.51
CA HIS A 513 3.68 35.93 24.66
C HIS A 513 3.62 36.98 23.55
N THR A 514 2.78 36.73 22.53
CA THR A 514 2.72 37.50 21.28
C THR A 514 2.57 39.01 21.48
N MET A 515 1.71 39.42 22.42
CA MET A 515 1.47 40.85 22.69
C MET A 515 2.60 41.51 23.48
N ASP A 516 3.26 40.77 24.38
CA ASP A 516 4.43 41.31 25.09
C ASP A 516 5.61 41.48 24.14
N LEU A 517 5.76 40.58 23.17
CA LEU A 517 6.75 40.72 22.11
C LEU A 517 6.47 41.96 21.25
N TYR A 518 5.21 42.18 20.85
CA TYR A 518 4.83 43.38 20.12
C TYR A 518 5.19 44.66 20.89
N ASP A 519 4.84 44.73 22.17
CA ASP A 519 5.17 45.89 23.00
C ASP A 519 6.68 46.05 23.19
N ALA A 520 7.42 44.96 23.35
CA ALA A 520 8.88 44.99 23.47
C ALA A 520 9.55 45.53 22.21
N LEU A 521 9.09 45.11 21.02
CA LEU A 521 9.62 45.58 19.74
C LEU A 521 9.22 47.02 19.45
N LYS A 522 7.95 47.38 19.67
CA LYS A 522 7.43 48.73 19.44
C LYS A 522 8.14 49.78 20.30
N ASN A 523 8.41 49.44 21.56
CA ASN A 523 9.07 50.34 22.52
C ASN A 523 10.60 50.23 22.49
N ASN A 524 11.18 49.46 21.56
CA ASN A 524 12.64 49.21 21.46
C ASN A 524 13.26 48.72 22.78
N ILE A 525 12.54 47.85 23.49
CA ILE A 525 13.06 47.10 24.65
C ILE A 525 14.03 46.03 24.16
N ILE A 526 13.73 45.39 23.02
CA ILE A 526 14.66 44.55 22.25
C ILE A 526 14.79 45.07 20.83
N GLY A 527 15.83 44.64 20.11
CA GLY A 527 16.19 45.19 18.80
C GLY A 527 15.27 44.71 17.68
N ALA A 528 15.10 43.39 17.56
CA ALA A 528 14.30 42.78 16.49
C ALA A 528 13.85 41.36 16.83
N ALA A 529 12.87 40.84 16.07
CA ALA A 529 12.42 39.45 16.16
C ALA A 529 12.27 38.80 14.79
N GLY A 530 12.63 37.52 14.69
CA GLY A 530 12.40 36.67 13.53
C GLY A 530 11.59 35.44 13.91
N LEU A 531 10.42 35.24 13.31
CA LEU A 531 9.43 34.25 13.70
C LEU A 531 9.04 33.38 12.51
N ASP A 532 9.34 32.08 12.56
CA ASP A 532 8.72 31.13 11.62
C ASP A 532 7.41 30.55 12.18
N VAL A 533 7.17 30.74 13.47
CA VAL A 533 6.01 30.22 14.22
C VAL A 533 5.43 31.32 15.10
N VAL A 534 4.11 31.32 15.25
CA VAL A 534 3.33 32.42 15.87
C VAL A 534 2.17 31.84 16.69
N ASP A 535 1.60 32.63 17.60
CA ASP A 535 0.42 32.22 18.38
C ASP A 535 -0.60 33.38 18.41
N PRO A 536 -1.84 33.18 17.91
CA PRO A 536 -2.34 31.97 17.23
C PRO A 536 -1.67 31.73 15.86
N GLU A 537 -1.84 30.52 15.32
CA GLU A 537 -1.28 30.12 14.03
C GLU A 537 -2.39 29.58 13.10
N PRO A 538 -2.63 30.18 11.91
CA PRO A 538 -1.95 31.37 11.37
C PRO A 538 -2.31 32.64 12.15
N LEU A 539 -1.39 33.61 12.12
CA LEU A 539 -1.64 34.92 12.73
C LEU A 539 -2.69 35.69 11.91
N PRO A 540 -3.68 36.36 12.55
CA PRO A 540 -4.70 37.14 11.85
C PRO A 540 -4.07 38.15 10.87
N LEU A 541 -4.67 38.32 9.70
CA LEU A 541 -4.10 39.15 8.62
C LEU A 541 -3.90 40.62 9.00
N ASP A 542 -4.65 41.11 9.99
CA ASP A 542 -4.62 42.47 10.53
C ASP A 542 -3.79 42.59 11.83
N HIS A 543 -3.08 41.53 12.22
CA HIS A 543 -2.34 41.51 13.48
C HIS A 543 -1.21 42.55 13.52
N LEU A 544 -1.07 43.24 14.66
CA LEU A 544 -0.17 44.39 14.84
C LEU A 544 1.30 44.08 14.59
N LEU A 545 1.75 42.84 14.82
CA LEU A 545 3.14 42.44 14.55
C LEU A 545 3.55 42.64 13.09
N TYR A 546 2.63 42.53 12.12
CA TYR A 546 2.93 42.77 10.71
C TYR A 546 3.25 44.24 10.40
N THR A 547 2.92 45.17 11.30
CA THR A 547 3.19 46.60 11.14
C THR A 547 4.62 47.00 11.52
N LEU A 548 5.34 46.12 12.23
CA LEU A 548 6.66 46.41 12.79
C LEU A 548 7.77 46.10 11.77
N LYS A 549 8.63 47.08 11.50
CA LYS A 549 9.77 46.92 10.57
C LYS A 549 10.88 46.01 11.12
N ASN A 550 11.00 45.94 12.43
CA ASN A 550 11.96 45.09 13.15
C ASN A 550 11.39 43.70 13.52
N CYS A 551 10.34 43.26 12.82
CA CYS A 551 9.78 41.92 12.96
C CYS A 551 9.73 41.23 11.58
N VAL A 552 10.29 40.04 11.46
CA VAL A 552 10.20 39.19 10.26
C VAL A 552 9.35 37.98 10.62
N ILE A 553 8.31 37.72 9.84
CA ILE A 553 7.40 36.59 10.05
C ILE A 553 7.36 35.75 8.78
N THR A 554 7.56 34.44 8.92
CA THR A 554 7.37 33.46 7.86
C THR A 554 6.26 32.47 8.24
N PRO A 555 5.46 31.96 7.29
CA PRO A 555 4.25 31.21 7.61
C PRO A 555 4.54 29.72 7.85
N HIS A 556 5.35 29.41 8.87
CA HIS A 556 5.73 28.04 9.28
C HIS A 556 6.29 27.20 8.14
N ILE A 557 7.33 27.74 7.50
CA ILE A 557 7.98 27.12 6.34
C ILE A 557 9.34 26.48 6.67
N GLY A 558 9.68 26.32 7.95
CA GLY A 558 10.93 25.69 8.41
C GLY A 558 11.18 24.28 7.86
N SER A 559 10.15 23.57 7.39
CA SER A 559 10.29 22.27 6.74
C SER A 559 10.07 22.28 5.22
N ALA A 560 9.80 23.45 4.63
CA ALA A 560 9.39 23.62 3.24
C ALA A 560 10.55 23.52 2.24
N ASN A 561 11.45 22.56 2.44
CA ASN A 561 12.48 22.15 1.49
C ASN A 561 11.94 20.98 0.65
N TYR A 562 12.06 21.04 -0.68
CA TYR A 562 11.58 20.00 -1.60
C TYR A 562 12.08 18.60 -1.24
N ILE A 563 13.38 18.47 -0.94
CA ILE A 563 14.01 17.17 -0.62
C ILE A 563 13.43 16.62 0.69
N SER A 564 13.34 17.48 1.71
CA SER A 564 12.81 17.09 3.02
C SER A 564 11.33 16.71 2.93
N ARG A 565 10.50 17.50 2.24
CA ARG A 565 9.08 17.21 2.01
C ARG A 565 8.86 15.88 1.30
N ARG A 566 9.67 15.58 0.26
CA ARG A 566 9.60 14.29 -0.43
C ARG A 566 9.97 13.13 0.49
N ARG A 567 11.02 13.28 1.30
CA ARG A 567 11.43 12.23 2.22
C ARG A 567 10.41 11.99 3.33
N MET A 568 9.73 13.04 3.80
CA MET A 568 8.62 12.94 4.76
C MET A 568 7.44 12.15 4.17
N LEU A 569 7.08 12.42 2.92
CA LEU A 569 6.02 11.67 2.22
C LEU A 569 6.39 10.20 2.07
N GLN A 570 7.60 9.90 1.58
CA GLN A 570 8.09 8.52 1.46
C GLN A 570 8.05 7.77 2.79
N LEU A 571 8.50 8.41 3.88
CA LEU A 571 8.47 7.78 5.20
C LEU A 571 7.02 7.55 5.68
N GLY A 572 6.12 8.48 5.38
CA GLY A 572 4.68 8.32 5.65
C GLY A 572 4.10 7.12 4.89
N GLU A 573 4.38 7.01 3.59
CA GLU A 573 3.97 5.88 2.75
C GLU A 573 4.51 4.55 3.28
N GLU A 574 5.82 4.48 3.59
CA GLU A 574 6.47 3.30 4.18
C GLU A 574 5.80 2.90 5.51
N ASN A 575 5.51 3.86 6.39
CA ASN A 575 4.83 3.60 7.67
C ASN A 575 3.38 3.09 7.47
N VAL A 576 2.63 3.67 6.53
CA VAL A 576 1.26 3.20 6.21
C VAL A 576 1.29 1.76 5.72
N VAL A 577 2.16 1.46 4.75
CA VAL A 577 2.31 0.11 4.19
C VAL A 577 2.69 -0.88 5.29
N ASN A 578 3.69 -0.56 6.11
CA ASN A 578 4.13 -1.44 7.20
C ASN A 578 3.02 -1.66 8.25
N ALA A 579 2.25 -0.61 8.56
CA ALA A 579 1.12 -0.72 9.48
C ALA A 579 0.01 -1.64 8.95
N VAL A 580 -0.35 -1.53 7.66
CA VAL A 580 -1.35 -2.42 7.04
C VAL A 580 -0.84 -3.87 7.00
N LEU A 581 0.44 -4.07 6.71
CA LEU A 581 1.05 -5.41 6.64
C LEU A 581 1.35 -6.02 8.01
N GLY A 582 1.17 -5.28 9.11
CA GLY A 582 1.49 -5.74 10.46
C GLY A 582 2.99 -5.86 10.75
N THR A 583 3.85 -5.27 9.92
CA THR A 583 5.30 -5.24 10.09
C THR A 583 5.73 -4.06 10.97
N GLU A 584 7.03 -3.96 11.28
CA GLU A 584 7.57 -2.83 12.03
C GLU A 584 7.59 -1.56 11.17
N MET A 585 7.04 -0.46 11.69
CA MET A 585 7.07 0.84 11.01
C MET A 585 8.51 1.36 10.95
N THR A 586 8.86 2.10 9.90
CA THR A 586 10.22 2.62 9.70
C THR A 586 10.56 3.72 10.72
N SER A 587 9.57 4.50 11.15
CA SER A 587 9.73 5.55 12.16
C SER A 587 8.55 5.54 13.14
N PRO A 588 8.49 4.53 14.03
CA PRO A 588 7.49 4.46 15.08
C PRO A 588 7.84 5.44 16.20
N LEU A 589 6.84 6.09 16.76
CA LEU A 589 6.96 6.63 18.10
C LEU A 589 6.97 5.43 19.07
N ASN A 590 7.94 5.36 19.96
CA ASN A 590 7.92 4.42 21.07
C ASN A 590 6.83 4.87 22.06
N VAL A 591 5.60 4.44 21.78
CA VAL A 591 4.41 4.64 22.62
C VAL A 591 4.39 3.62 23.74
#